data_AF-A0A381S1E7-F1
#
_entry.id   AF-A0A381S1E7-F1
#
_cell.length_a   1.000
_cell.length_b   1.000
_cell.length_c   1.000
_cell.angle_alpha   90.00
_cell.angle_beta   90.00
_cell.angle_gamma   90.00
#
_symmetry.space_group_name_H-M   'P 1'
#
loop_
_entity.id
_entity.type
_entity.pdbx_description
1 polymer ?
#
loop_
_entity_poly.entity_id
_entity_poly.type
_entity_poly.pdbx_seq_one_letter_code
_entity_poly.pdbx_strand_id
1 'polypeptide(L)'
;MRKDNKGFTLIELIVVIAIIGILAAIVIPQFTNATDKAKESVTKSFATALVAGATQSFAQSLLDGLDDDASAYPDGTDDVDGTGCTALIAAFSSYDASSWTCDSDAASYTKFTFADDNGYIVYYGNNADASQFLVTYMLENAGDYVKAGGQLAATAVGADAPDKSGMPGIY
;
A
#
# COMPACT_ATOMS: atom_id res chain seq x y z
N MET A 1 45.53 41.59 27.30
CA MET A 1 44.51 41.26 26.29
C MET A 1 43.17 41.08 26.99
N ARG A 2 42.25 42.05 26.88
CA ARG A 2 40.87 41.87 27.39
C ARG A 2 40.08 41.16 26.30
N LYS A 3 39.52 40.00 26.64
CA LYS A 3 38.65 39.21 25.77
C LYS A 3 37.27 39.86 25.83
N ASP A 4 36.83 40.46 24.73
CA ASP A 4 35.48 41.01 24.57
C ASP A 4 34.47 39.86 24.56
N ASN A 5 34.00 39.47 25.74
CA ASN A 5 32.87 38.55 25.88
C ASN A 5 31.59 39.32 25.56
N LYS A 6 31.28 39.47 24.26
CA LYS A 6 29.99 39.96 23.80
C LYS A 6 28.93 38.93 24.20
N GLY A 7 28.16 39.23 25.24
CA GLY A 7 27.00 38.43 25.63
C GLY A 7 25.89 38.55 24.58
N PHE A 8 25.24 37.43 24.28
CA PHE A 8 24.07 37.38 23.40
C PHE A 8 22.93 38.19 24.05
N THR A 9 22.29 39.08 23.30
CA THR A 9 21.19 39.88 23.85
C THR A 9 19.90 39.06 23.87
N LEU A 10 19.04 39.30 24.87
CA LEU A 10 17.73 38.64 24.94
C LEU A 10 16.88 38.99 23.71
N ILE A 11 16.99 40.21 23.18
CA ILE A 11 16.24 40.63 22.00
C ILE A 11 16.65 39.85 20.74
N GLU A 12 17.94 39.55 20.57
CA GLU A 12 18.40 38.70 19.47
C GLU A 12 17.78 37.31 19.55
N LEU A 13 17.68 36.73 20.75
CA LEU A 13 17.05 35.43 20.91
C LEU A 13 15.55 35.47 20.61
N ILE A 14 14.85 36.51 21.04
CA ILE A 14 13.40 36.67 20.83
C ILE A 14 13.07 36.82 19.35
N VAL A 15 13.87 37.59 18.59
CA VAL A 15 13.66 37.76 17.15
C VAL A 15 13.92 36.45 16.39
N VAL A 16 14.93 35.68 16.80
CA VAL A 16 15.25 34.38 16.16
C VAL A 16 14.10 33.38 16.32
N ILE A 17 13.58 33.21 17.54
CA ILE A 17 12.45 32.29 17.77
C ILE A 17 11.18 32.76 17.06
N ALA A 18 10.98 34.08 16.91
CA ALA A 18 9.85 34.62 16.16
C ALA A 18 9.94 34.26 14.66
N ILE A 19 11.12 34.38 14.06
CA ILE A 19 11.34 33.99 12.65
C ILE A 19 11.19 32.47 12.47
N ILE A 20 11.79 31.66 13.35
CA ILE A 20 11.65 30.19 13.31
C ILE A 20 10.17 29.80 13.45
N GLY A 21 9.42 30.47 14.32
CA GLY A 21 7.98 30.24 14.49
C GLY A 21 7.17 30.48 13.21
N ILE A 22 7.46 31.56 12.49
CA ILE A 22 6.80 31.87 11.20
C ILE A 22 7.14 30.82 10.15
N LEU A 23 8.43 30.43 10.04
CA LEU A 23 8.87 29.42 9.09
C LEU A 23 8.25 28.05 9.39
N ALA A 24 8.23 27.65 10.67
CA ALA A 24 7.66 26.38 11.11
C ALA A 24 6.17 26.28 10.77
N ALA A 25 5.41 27.37 10.95
CA ALA A 25 3.98 27.41 10.66
C ALA A 25 3.64 27.10 9.19
N ILE A 26 4.52 27.45 8.25
CA ILE A 26 4.33 27.18 6.81
C ILE A 26 4.90 25.81 6.43
N VAL A 27 6.09 25.47 6.95
CA VAL A 27 6.84 24.28 6.53
C VAL A 27 6.20 22.99 7.03
N ILE A 28 5.69 22.97 8.27
CA ILE A 28 5.10 21.75 8.86
C ILE A 28 3.93 21.19 8.03
N PRO A 29 2.86 21.96 7.72
CA PRO A 29 1.74 21.42 6.94
C PRO A 29 2.14 21.07 5.50
N GLN A 30 3.13 21.77 4.92
CA GLN A 30 3.64 21.42 3.60
C GLN A 30 4.39 20.08 3.63
N PHE A 31 5.19 19.84 4.66
CA PHE A 31 5.98 18.62 4.81
C PHE A 31 5.11 17.39 5.04
N THR A 32 4.06 17.49 5.88
CA THR A 32 3.12 16.39 6.10
C THR A 32 2.41 16.00 4.80
N ASN A 33 1.83 16.98 4.10
CA ASN A 33 1.17 16.75 2.80
C ASN A 33 2.10 16.14 1.75
N ALA A 34 3.37 16.54 1.71
CA ALA A 34 4.35 15.97 0.79
C ALA A 34 4.69 14.52 1.13
N THR A 35 4.80 14.20 2.42
CA THR A 35 5.06 12.84 2.91
C THR A 35 3.90 11.92 2.60
N ASP A 36 2.66 12.37 2.81
CA ASP A 36 1.46 11.57 2.53
C ASP A 36 1.34 11.27 1.03
N LYS A 37 1.57 12.27 0.16
CA LYS A 37 1.61 12.07 -1.30
C LYS A 37 2.71 11.12 -1.75
N ALA A 38 3.88 11.17 -1.09
CA ALA A 38 4.96 10.24 -1.38
C ALA A 38 4.56 8.81 -1.03
N LYS A 39 3.95 8.59 0.14
CA LYS A 39 3.42 7.28 0.57
C LYS A 39 2.35 6.76 -0.39
N GLU A 40 1.40 7.61 -0.80
CA GLU A 40 0.39 7.24 -1.80
C GLU A 40 1.04 6.82 -3.12
N SER A 41 2.04 7.57 -3.59
CA SER A 41 2.74 7.27 -4.83
C SER A 41 3.46 5.92 -4.78
N VAL A 42 4.13 5.62 -3.67
CA VAL A 42 4.82 4.32 -3.46
C VAL A 42 3.79 3.19 -3.41
N THR A 43 2.69 3.39 -2.68
CA THR A 43 1.58 2.42 -2.58
C THR A 43 0.98 2.11 -3.94
N LYS A 44 0.68 3.15 -4.72
CA LYS A 44 0.14 2.99 -6.07
C LYS A 44 1.11 2.26 -6.99
N SER A 45 2.41 2.56 -6.87
CA SER A 45 3.45 1.86 -7.62
C SER A 45 3.49 0.37 -7.25
N PHE A 46 3.46 0.06 -5.95
CA PHE A 46 3.44 -1.30 -5.45
C PHE A 46 2.18 -2.06 -5.91
N ALA A 47 0.99 -1.45 -5.77
CA ALA A 47 -0.26 -2.04 -6.25
C ALA A 47 -0.25 -2.31 -7.76
N THR A 48 0.32 -1.40 -8.56
CA THR A 48 0.47 -1.60 -10.01
C THR A 48 1.42 -2.76 -10.32
N ALA A 49 2.48 -2.92 -9.53
CA ALA A 49 3.40 -4.04 -9.66
C ALA A 49 2.75 -5.38 -9.28
N LEU A 50 1.87 -5.41 -8.27
CA LEU A 50 1.05 -6.58 -7.96
C LEU A 50 0.14 -6.97 -9.13
N VAL A 51 -0.49 -5.99 -9.78
CA VAL A 51 -1.31 -6.24 -10.98
C VAL A 51 -0.46 -6.90 -12.08
N ALA A 52 0.73 -6.37 -12.33
CA ALA A 52 1.65 -6.94 -13.32
C ALA A 52 2.07 -8.36 -12.94
N GLY A 53 2.47 -8.59 -11.68
CA GLY A 53 2.87 -9.90 -11.19
C GLY A 53 1.75 -10.94 -11.27
N ALA A 54 0.51 -10.56 -10.94
CA ALA A 54 -0.65 -11.43 -11.06
C ALA A 54 -0.88 -11.86 -12.51
N THR A 55 -0.83 -10.91 -13.45
CA THR A 55 -0.98 -11.22 -14.89
C THR A 55 0.18 -12.06 -15.44
N GLN A 56 1.40 -11.84 -14.95
CA GLN A 56 2.57 -12.62 -15.34
C GLN A 56 2.48 -14.04 -14.82
N SER A 57 2.05 -14.23 -13.57
CA SER A 57 1.87 -15.56 -12.99
C SER A 57 0.76 -16.34 -13.69
N PHE A 58 -0.34 -15.67 -14.08
CA PHE A 58 -1.38 -16.29 -14.88
C PHE A 58 -0.86 -16.73 -16.26
N ALA A 59 -0.06 -15.89 -16.91
CA ALA A 59 0.58 -16.24 -18.18
C ALA A 59 1.56 -17.43 -18.03
N GLN A 60 2.30 -17.50 -16.93
CA GLN A 60 3.16 -18.65 -16.63
C GLN A 60 2.33 -19.92 -16.39
N SER A 61 1.25 -19.83 -15.62
CA SER A 61 0.32 -20.94 -15.39
C SER A 61 -0.32 -21.45 -16.69
N LEU A 62 -0.63 -20.56 -17.65
CA LEU A 62 -1.09 -20.96 -18.99
C LEU A 62 -0.04 -21.77 -19.77
N LEU A 63 1.24 -21.42 -19.63
CA LEU A 63 2.34 -22.12 -20.30
C LEU A 63 2.62 -23.48 -19.67
N ASP A 64 2.58 -23.55 -18.34
CA ASP A 64 2.82 -24.77 -17.58
C ASP A 64 1.61 -25.73 -17.65
N GLY A 65 0.40 -25.17 -17.77
CA GLY A 65 -0.88 -25.89 -17.81
C GLY A 65 -1.30 -26.42 -19.19
N LEU A 66 -0.39 -26.45 -20.18
CA LEU A 66 -0.65 -27.02 -21.51
C LEU A 66 -1.09 -28.50 -21.49
N ASP A 67 -0.93 -29.19 -20.34
CA ASP A 67 -1.34 -30.57 -20.13
C ASP A 67 -2.58 -30.76 -19.21
N ASP A 68 -3.10 -29.72 -18.51
CA ASP A 68 -4.07 -29.91 -17.40
C ASP A 68 -5.26 -28.92 -17.33
N ASP A 69 -5.52 -28.11 -18.36
CA ASP A 69 -6.70 -27.21 -18.55
C ASP A 69 -6.99 -26.20 -17.41
N ALA A 70 -6.16 -26.14 -16.36
CA ALA A 70 -6.31 -25.23 -15.24
C ALA A 70 -5.30 -24.08 -15.36
N SER A 71 -5.80 -22.88 -15.67
CA SER A 71 -5.05 -21.63 -15.56
C SER A 71 -5.61 -20.79 -14.43
N ALA A 72 -4.77 -20.38 -13.50
CA ALA A 72 -5.18 -19.69 -12.29
C ALA A 72 -4.30 -18.46 -12.01
N TYR A 73 -4.92 -17.38 -11.55
CA TYR A 73 -4.20 -16.29 -10.89
C TYR A 73 -3.63 -16.80 -9.56
N PRO A 74 -2.55 -16.20 -9.03
CA PRO A 74 -2.03 -16.53 -7.71
C PRO A 74 -3.15 -16.50 -6.67
N ASP A 75 -3.21 -17.51 -5.81
CA ASP A 75 -4.23 -17.51 -4.77
C ASP A 75 -3.93 -16.44 -3.73
N GLY A 76 -4.93 -15.61 -3.46
CA GLY A 76 -4.86 -14.51 -2.51
C GLY A 76 -5.06 -14.96 -1.07
N THR A 77 -5.37 -16.24 -0.83
CA THR A 77 -5.66 -16.80 0.50
C THR A 77 -4.74 -17.93 0.93
N ASP A 78 -3.82 -18.36 0.07
CA ASP A 78 -2.90 -19.47 0.31
C ASP A 78 -1.87 -19.11 1.40
N ASP A 79 -2.32 -19.13 2.66
CA ASP A 79 -1.47 -19.41 3.80
C ASP A 79 -1.34 -20.93 3.92
N VAL A 80 -0.57 -21.53 3.00
CA VAL A 80 -0.56 -22.99 2.82
C VAL A 80 -0.09 -23.73 4.09
N ASP A 81 0.57 -23.06 5.05
CA ASP A 81 1.19 -23.73 6.20
C ASP A 81 1.28 -22.86 7.48
N GLY A 82 0.51 -21.78 7.61
CA GLY A 82 0.70 -20.82 8.72
C GLY A 82 2.01 -20.03 8.63
N THR A 83 2.55 -19.92 7.41
CA THR A 83 3.83 -19.28 7.10
C THR A 83 3.65 -17.87 6.54
N GLY A 84 2.40 -17.40 6.42
CA GLY A 84 2.02 -16.13 5.82
C GLY A 84 1.91 -16.22 4.30
N CYS A 85 1.95 -15.08 3.62
CA CYS A 85 1.64 -14.95 2.18
C CYS A 85 2.74 -15.48 1.23
N THR A 86 3.53 -16.48 1.62
CA THR A 86 4.79 -16.84 0.94
C THR A 86 4.57 -17.36 -0.48
N ALA A 87 3.54 -18.18 -0.69
CA ALA A 87 3.18 -18.71 -2.01
C ALA A 87 2.74 -17.59 -2.97
N LEU A 88 1.93 -16.66 -2.47
CA LEU A 88 1.50 -15.48 -3.20
C LEU A 88 2.67 -14.55 -3.56
N ILE A 89 3.56 -14.27 -2.61
CA ILE A 89 4.72 -13.40 -2.81
C ILE A 89 5.65 -13.92 -3.91
N ALA A 90 5.75 -15.24 -4.10
CA ALA A 90 6.55 -15.81 -5.18
C ALA A 90 6.08 -15.36 -6.58
N ALA A 91 4.79 -15.01 -6.73
CA ALA A 91 4.25 -14.44 -7.96
C ALA A 91 4.58 -12.94 -8.14
N PHE A 92 5.05 -12.26 -7.09
CA PHE A 92 5.22 -10.81 -7.05
C PHE A 92 6.67 -10.41 -6.79
N SER A 93 7.45 -10.35 -7.88
CA SER A 93 8.87 -9.97 -7.84
C SER A 93 9.15 -8.57 -7.27
N SER A 94 8.15 -7.69 -7.18
CA SER A 94 8.26 -6.35 -6.59
C SER A 94 8.12 -6.32 -5.06
N TYR A 95 7.84 -7.46 -4.43
CA TYR A 95 7.70 -7.52 -2.98
C TYR A 95 9.07 -7.44 -2.29
N ASP A 96 9.15 -6.55 -1.32
CA ASP A 96 10.33 -6.34 -0.47
C ASP A 96 9.88 -6.34 0.99
N ALA A 97 10.23 -7.42 1.71
CA ALA A 97 9.88 -7.60 3.11
C ALA A 97 10.48 -6.54 4.05
N SER A 98 11.48 -5.77 3.61
CA SER A 98 12.02 -4.65 4.40
C SER A 98 11.14 -3.40 4.31
N SER A 99 10.36 -3.27 3.25
CA SER A 99 9.47 -2.12 3.01
C SER A 99 8.00 -2.45 3.28
N TRP A 100 7.60 -3.71 3.08
CA TRP A 100 6.22 -4.16 3.14
C TRP A 100 6.07 -5.42 3.99
N THR A 101 5.03 -5.44 4.81
CA THR A 101 4.54 -6.65 5.48
C THR A 101 3.30 -7.16 4.78
N CYS A 102 3.12 -8.47 4.77
CA CYS A 102 1.95 -9.13 4.21
C CYS A 102 1.19 -9.87 5.31
N ASP A 103 -0.13 -9.89 5.24
CA ASP A 103 -0.99 -10.65 6.13
C ASP A 103 -2.15 -11.23 5.32
N SER A 104 -2.23 -12.55 5.29
CA SER A 104 -3.25 -13.33 4.59
C SER A 104 -4.29 -13.73 5.63
N ASP A 105 -5.40 -13.02 5.65
CA ASP A 105 -6.52 -13.36 6.51
C ASP A 105 -7.40 -14.41 5.80
N ALA A 106 -8.16 -15.20 6.55
CA ALA A 106 -9.06 -16.24 6.01
C ALA A 106 -10.22 -15.67 5.14
N ALA A 107 -10.28 -14.35 4.98
CA ALA A 107 -11.26 -13.62 4.21
C ALA A 107 -10.74 -13.36 2.79
N SER A 108 -10.73 -14.34 1.86
CA SER A 108 -10.64 -14.15 0.39
C SER A 108 -9.60 -13.17 -0.21
N TYR A 109 -8.65 -12.62 0.56
CA TYR A 109 -7.69 -11.60 0.15
C TYR A 109 -6.46 -11.61 1.06
N THR A 110 -5.36 -11.09 0.50
CA THR A 110 -4.15 -10.73 1.22
C THR A 110 -4.04 -9.21 1.31
N LYS A 111 -3.69 -8.71 2.50
CA LYS A 111 -3.36 -7.30 2.73
C LYS A 111 -1.84 -7.09 2.81
N PHE A 112 -1.38 -5.98 2.26
CA PHE A 112 -0.01 -5.51 2.33
C PHE A 112 0.02 -4.13 2.98
N THR A 113 0.86 -3.97 4.00
CA THR A 113 1.05 -2.72 4.77
C THR A 113 2.52 -2.33 4.74
N PHE A 114 2.84 -1.06 4.93
CA PHE A 114 4.23 -0.66 5.13
C PHE A 114 4.77 -1.25 6.43
N ALA A 115 6.04 -1.66 6.43
CA ALA A 115 6.66 -2.27 7.60
C ALA A 115 6.79 -1.30 8.79
N ASP A 116 6.98 -0.01 8.51
CA ASP A 116 7.25 1.01 9.52
C ASP A 116 6.03 1.89 9.86
N ASP A 117 4.88 1.73 9.19
CA ASP A 117 3.73 2.62 9.38
C ASP A 117 2.38 2.08 8.92
N ASN A 118 1.32 2.49 9.63
CA ASN A 118 -0.08 2.17 9.43
C ASN A 118 -0.78 3.22 8.54
N GLY A 119 -0.18 3.50 7.38
CA GLY A 119 -0.58 4.58 6.49
C GLY A 119 -1.49 4.11 5.36
N TYR A 120 -0.91 3.42 4.39
CA TYR A 120 -1.63 2.92 3.22
C TYR A 120 -1.61 1.40 3.21
N ILE A 121 -2.71 0.82 2.73
CA ILE A 121 -2.90 -0.62 2.61
C ILE A 121 -3.16 -0.95 1.15
N VAL A 122 -2.57 -2.05 0.68
CA VAL A 122 -2.86 -2.66 -0.63
C VAL A 122 -3.53 -4.01 -0.40
N TYR A 123 -4.60 -4.29 -1.14
CA TYR A 123 -5.28 -5.57 -1.10
C TYR A 123 -5.11 -6.28 -2.44
N TYR A 124 -4.85 -7.58 -2.36
CA TYR A 124 -4.90 -8.50 -3.48
C TYR A 124 -5.90 -9.61 -3.18
N GLY A 125 -6.75 -9.94 -4.14
CA GLY A 125 -7.63 -11.10 -4.02
C GLY A 125 -8.06 -11.62 -5.38
N ASN A 126 -8.45 -12.89 -5.42
CA ASN A 126 -8.99 -13.61 -6.56
C ASN A 126 -10.37 -14.19 -6.22
N ASN A 127 -11.14 -14.54 -7.24
CA ASN A 127 -12.35 -15.33 -7.03
C ASN A 127 -11.98 -16.78 -6.67
N ALA A 128 -12.95 -17.53 -6.15
CA ALA A 128 -12.77 -18.92 -5.74
C ALA A 128 -12.18 -19.82 -6.84
N ASP A 129 -12.51 -19.56 -8.11
CA ASP A 129 -12.00 -20.31 -9.26
C ASP A 129 -10.67 -19.76 -9.82
N ALA A 130 -10.10 -18.74 -9.17
CA ALA A 130 -8.87 -18.04 -9.56
C ALA A 130 -8.82 -17.57 -11.03
N SER A 131 -9.97 -17.36 -11.66
CA SER A 131 -10.10 -16.90 -13.05
C SER A 131 -10.14 -15.38 -13.18
N GLN A 132 -10.33 -14.67 -12.08
CA GLN A 132 -10.34 -13.23 -11.99
C GLN A 132 -9.64 -12.77 -10.71
N PHE A 133 -8.95 -11.63 -10.78
CA PHE A 133 -8.31 -11.01 -9.63
C PHE A 133 -8.71 -9.54 -9.49
N LEU A 134 -8.41 -8.96 -8.33
CA LEU A 134 -8.55 -7.55 -8.02
C LEU A 134 -7.32 -7.08 -7.24
N VAL A 135 -6.86 -5.87 -7.56
CA VAL A 135 -5.92 -5.12 -6.70
C VAL A 135 -6.52 -3.77 -6.37
N THR A 136 -6.59 -3.44 -5.09
CA THR A 136 -7.00 -2.11 -4.60
C THR A 136 -5.96 -1.56 -3.62
N TYR A 137 -5.99 -0.25 -3.42
CA TYR A 137 -5.26 0.38 -2.32
C TYR A 137 -6.10 1.47 -1.68
N MET A 138 -5.85 1.74 -0.40
CA MET A 138 -6.51 2.81 0.35
C MET A 138 -5.61 3.34 1.46
N LEU A 139 -5.92 4.53 1.96
CA LEU A 139 -5.40 4.98 3.24
C LEU A 139 -6.08 4.14 4.34
N GLU A 140 -5.34 3.76 5.37
CA GLU A 140 -5.86 3.00 6.49
C GLU A 140 -7.02 3.75 7.16
N ASN A 141 -8.11 3.03 7.42
CA ASN A 141 -9.38 3.57 7.91
C ASN A 141 -10.07 4.59 6.97
N ALA A 142 -9.60 4.76 5.73
CA ALA A 142 -10.39 5.47 4.73
C ALA A 142 -11.57 4.59 4.28
N GLY A 143 -12.75 5.19 4.20
CA GLY A 143 -13.95 4.51 3.68
C GLY A 143 -13.94 4.30 2.17
N ASP A 144 -12.98 4.91 1.46
CA ASP A 144 -12.88 4.88 0.00
C ASP A 144 -11.59 4.20 -0.44
N TYR A 145 -11.70 3.31 -1.43
CA TYR A 145 -10.57 2.62 -2.05
C TYR A 145 -10.37 3.02 -3.50
N VAL A 146 -9.14 2.84 -3.97
CA VAL A 146 -8.77 3.03 -5.37
C VAL A 146 -8.47 1.67 -5.98
N LYS A 147 -9.14 1.35 -7.09
CA LYS A 147 -8.85 0.15 -7.87
C LYS A 147 -7.57 0.37 -8.70
N ALA A 148 -6.55 -0.43 -8.45
CA ALA A 148 -5.30 -0.43 -9.20
C ALA A 148 -5.39 -1.30 -10.47
N GLY A 149 -6.10 -2.43 -10.41
CA GLY A 149 -6.24 -3.33 -11.55
C GLY A 149 -7.12 -4.55 -11.27
N GLY A 150 -7.19 -5.46 -12.24
CA GLY A 150 -7.99 -6.69 -12.17
C GLY A 150 -9.38 -6.58 -12.80
N GLN A 151 -10.07 -7.71 -12.90
CA GLN A 151 -11.40 -7.85 -13.52
C GLN A 151 -12.47 -8.26 -12.51
N LEU A 152 -12.06 -8.72 -11.34
CA LEU A 152 -12.97 -9.08 -10.26
C LEU A 152 -13.63 -7.81 -9.71
N ALA A 153 -14.92 -7.91 -9.42
CA ALA A 153 -15.65 -6.83 -8.76
C ALA A 153 -15.16 -6.68 -7.31
N ALA A 154 -15.00 -5.45 -6.83
CA ALA A 154 -14.61 -5.18 -5.43
C ALA A 154 -15.56 -5.83 -4.39
N THR A 155 -16.81 -6.08 -4.77
CA THR A 155 -17.82 -6.77 -3.95
C THR A 155 -17.65 -8.28 -3.85
N ALA A 156 -16.83 -8.89 -4.69
CA ALA A 156 -16.64 -10.34 -4.75
C ALA A 156 -15.45 -10.82 -3.92
N VAL A 157 -14.69 -9.89 -3.33
CA VAL A 157 -13.64 -10.18 -2.36
C VAL A 157 -14.32 -10.14 -0.99
N GLY A 158 -14.50 -11.30 -0.35
CA GLY A 158 -15.36 -11.50 0.81
C GLY A 158 -15.16 -10.50 1.95
N ALA A 159 -16.29 -10.02 2.48
CA ALA A 159 -16.59 -9.31 3.75
C ALA A 159 -15.66 -8.23 4.35
N ASP A 160 -14.36 -8.19 4.06
CA ASP A 160 -13.41 -7.22 4.63
C ASP A 160 -12.45 -6.61 3.58
N ALA A 161 -12.63 -6.90 2.30
CA ALA A 161 -12.24 -5.93 1.28
C ALA A 161 -13.14 -4.71 1.45
N PRO A 162 -12.57 -3.49 1.54
CA PRO A 162 -13.19 -2.35 2.20
C PRO A 162 -14.69 -2.23 1.93
N ASP A 163 -15.43 -2.42 3.01
CA ASP A 163 -16.89 -2.40 3.10
C ASP A 163 -17.46 -1.23 2.30
N LYS A 164 -18.48 -1.55 1.49
CA LYS A 164 -19.33 -0.59 0.83
C LYS A 164 -20.05 0.27 1.88
N SER A 165 -19.53 1.47 2.12
CA SER A 165 -20.40 2.61 2.44
C SER A 165 -20.13 3.88 1.63
N GLY A 166 -19.34 3.81 0.55
CA GLY A 166 -18.99 4.99 -0.24
C GLY A 166 -18.59 4.68 -1.68
N MET A 167 -19.54 4.31 -2.55
CA MET A 167 -19.34 4.46 -4.00
C MET A 167 -20.27 5.56 -4.51
N PRO A 168 -19.79 6.79 -4.77
CA PRO A 168 -20.48 7.69 -5.68
C PRO A 168 -20.26 7.16 -7.11
N GLY A 169 -21.37 6.87 -7.78
CA GLY A 169 -21.41 5.97 -8.92
C GLY A 169 -20.71 6.42 -10.20
N ILE A 170 -20.47 5.44 -11.07
CA ILE A 170 -20.50 5.59 -12.53
C ILE A 170 -21.22 4.34 -13.06
N TYR A 171 -22.28 4.60 -13.83
CA TYR A 171 -23.23 3.66 -14.43
C TYR A 171 -22.58 2.55 -15.27
#